data_AF-A0A5D2IFJ2-F1
#
_entry.id   AF-A0A5D2IFJ2-F1
#
_cell.length_a   1.000
_cell.length_b   1.000
_cell.length_c   1.000
_cell.angle_alpha   90.00
_cell.angle_beta   90.00
_cell.angle_gamma   90.00
#
_symmetry.space_group_name_H-M   'P 1'
#
loop_
_entity.id
_entity.type
_entity.pdbx_description
1 polymer ?
#
loop_
_entity_poly.entity_id
_entity_poly.type
_entity_poly.pdbx_seq_one_letter_code
_entity_poly.pdbx_strand_id
1 'polypeptide(L)'
;MDHVRIVGQKFFELPIEEKEKYANNQASGKIQGYGSKLANTASGQLEWIDYFFHLVFPEDKRDLSIWPKTPSEYTEVTSEYARQLRGLARKILLALSLCLGLEEGMLEKEVGGLEELLLQMKINYYPKCPQLELALGVEAHTDVSALTFILHNMVPGLQLFFEGKWITAKCIPNSIIMHIGDTIEILSNGKFKSILHRGLVNKEKVRISWIVFCEPPKEIILKPLPETVSETEPPLFPPRTFAQLIQHKLFKKT
;
A
#
# COMPACT_ATOMS: atom_id res chain seq x y z
N MET A 1 9.63 -8.44 -12.34
CA MET A 1 8.46 -7.53 -12.36
C MET A 1 7.38 -8.00 -13.34
N ASP A 2 7.72 -8.46 -14.54
CA ASP A 2 6.71 -8.91 -15.52
C ASP A 2 5.94 -10.14 -15.08
N HIS A 3 6.65 -11.15 -14.56
CA HIS A 3 6.00 -12.37 -14.07
C HIS A 3 4.97 -12.08 -12.98
N VAL A 4 5.26 -11.20 -12.00
CA VAL A 4 4.29 -10.86 -10.93
C VAL A 4 3.04 -10.16 -11.49
N ARG A 5 3.21 -9.32 -12.52
CA ARG A 5 2.08 -8.71 -13.23
C ARG A 5 1.25 -9.76 -13.96
N ILE A 6 1.89 -10.69 -14.66
CA ILE A 6 1.21 -11.75 -15.41
C ILE A 6 0.43 -12.67 -14.46
N VAL A 7 1.03 -13.16 -13.38
CA VAL A 7 0.35 -14.10 -12.48
C VAL A 7 -0.81 -13.45 -11.73
N GLY A 8 -0.67 -12.18 -11.31
CA GLY A 8 -1.77 -11.44 -10.71
C GLY A 8 -2.89 -11.14 -11.69
N GLN A 9 -2.56 -10.80 -12.94
CA GLN A 9 -3.57 -10.57 -13.98
C GLN A 9 -4.35 -11.86 -14.27
N LYS A 10 -3.66 -12.99 -14.44
CA LYS A 10 -4.30 -14.31 -14.66
C LYS A 10 -5.25 -14.69 -13.53
N PHE A 11 -4.90 -14.38 -12.27
CA PHE A 11 -5.81 -14.62 -11.14
C PHE A 11 -7.12 -13.81 -11.28
N PHE A 12 -7.03 -12.52 -11.65
CA PHE A 12 -8.24 -11.69 -11.80
C PHE A 12 -9.08 -12.03 -13.03
N GLU A 13 -8.47 -12.62 -14.06
CA GLU A 13 -9.13 -13.16 -15.26
C GLU A 13 -9.94 -14.43 -15.00
N LEU A 14 -9.78 -15.09 -13.84
CA LEU A 14 -10.60 -16.24 -13.44
C LEU A 14 -12.09 -15.85 -13.29
N PRO A 15 -13.03 -16.79 -13.45
CA PRO A 15 -14.43 -16.60 -13.08
C PRO A 15 -14.58 -16.09 -11.64
N ILE A 16 -15.64 -15.32 -11.36
CA ILE A 16 -15.85 -14.76 -10.02
C ILE A 16 -15.99 -15.87 -8.98
N GLU A 17 -16.64 -16.98 -9.32
CA GLU A 17 -16.83 -18.15 -8.47
C GLU A 17 -15.51 -18.78 -8.03
N GLU A 18 -14.48 -18.73 -8.88
CA GLU A 18 -13.14 -19.22 -8.55
C GLU A 18 -12.40 -18.25 -7.62
N LYS A 19 -12.62 -16.94 -7.77
CA LYS A 19 -12.02 -15.91 -6.90
C LYS A 19 -12.67 -15.89 -5.52
N GLU A 20 -13.98 -16.08 -5.44
CA GLU A 20 -14.76 -16.12 -4.18
C GLU A 20 -14.35 -17.26 -3.25
N LYS A 21 -13.70 -18.33 -3.77
CA LYS A 21 -13.07 -19.36 -2.93
C LYS A 21 -11.99 -18.79 -2.00
N TYR A 22 -11.43 -17.63 -2.36
CA TYR A 22 -10.43 -16.92 -1.57
C TYR A 22 -11.01 -15.71 -0.83
N ALA A 23 -12.34 -15.59 -0.72
CA ALA A 23 -12.97 -14.44 -0.10
C ALA A 23 -12.44 -14.18 1.32
N ASN A 24 -12.18 -12.90 1.59
CA ASN A 24 -11.93 -12.38 2.92
C ASN A 24 -13.26 -12.27 3.70
N ASN A 25 -13.16 -12.15 5.01
CA ASN A 25 -14.30 -11.91 5.89
C ASN A 25 -13.88 -10.94 7.01
N GLN A 26 -14.10 -9.65 6.78
CA GLN A 26 -13.72 -8.61 7.72
C GLN A 26 -14.47 -8.73 9.06
N ALA A 27 -15.73 -9.18 9.05
CA ALA A 27 -16.53 -9.36 10.25
C ALA A 27 -15.98 -10.44 11.19
N SER A 28 -15.31 -11.46 10.63
CA SER A 28 -14.63 -12.50 11.42
C SER A 28 -13.14 -12.21 11.64
N GLY A 29 -12.65 -11.02 11.30
CA GLY A 29 -11.23 -10.65 11.39
C GLY A 29 -10.33 -11.25 10.29
N LYS A 30 -10.87 -12.00 9.33
CA LYS A 30 -10.14 -12.55 8.19
C LYS A 30 -9.96 -11.46 7.13
N ILE A 31 -8.97 -10.58 7.32
CA ILE A 31 -8.73 -9.43 6.42
C ILE A 31 -8.04 -9.79 5.10
N GLN A 32 -7.34 -10.93 5.04
CA GLN A 32 -6.63 -11.38 3.85
C GLN A 32 -7.54 -12.18 2.91
N GLY A 33 -7.26 -12.11 1.62
CA GLY A 33 -7.99 -12.79 0.55
C GLY A 33 -8.58 -11.82 -0.49
N TYR A 34 -9.42 -12.38 -1.34
CA TYR A 34 -10.20 -11.64 -2.32
C TYR A 34 -11.30 -10.81 -1.63
N GLY A 35 -11.49 -9.58 -2.07
CA GLY A 35 -12.60 -8.75 -1.63
C GLY A 35 -13.07 -7.85 -2.75
N SER A 36 -14.37 -7.58 -2.77
CA SER A 36 -14.96 -6.55 -3.61
C SER A 36 -15.44 -5.42 -2.70
N LYS A 37 -15.08 -4.17 -3.05
CA LYS A 37 -15.62 -3.00 -2.37
C LYS A 37 -16.62 -2.34 -3.30
N LEU A 38 -17.89 -2.68 -3.14
CA LEU A 38 -19.01 -1.81 -3.51
C LEU A 38 -19.54 -1.18 -2.22
N ALA A 39 -18.68 -0.38 -1.56
CA ALA A 39 -19.04 0.33 -0.36
C ALA A 39 -19.45 1.76 -0.72
N ASN A 40 -20.62 2.20 -0.23
CA ASN A 40 -20.95 3.62 -0.21
C ASN A 40 -19.98 4.31 0.75
N THR A 41 -19.15 5.21 0.22
CA THR A 41 -18.36 6.13 1.06
C THR A 41 -19.29 7.09 1.79
N ALA A 42 -18.80 7.77 2.83
CA ALA A 42 -19.57 8.80 3.55
C ALA A 42 -20.10 9.93 2.64
N SER A 43 -19.49 10.13 1.46
CA SER A 43 -19.93 11.07 0.44
C SER A 43 -20.93 10.49 -0.58
N GLY A 44 -21.38 9.24 -0.42
CA GLY A 44 -22.27 8.55 -1.36
C GLY A 44 -21.60 8.05 -2.64
N GLN A 45 -20.27 8.16 -2.76
CA GLN A 45 -19.50 7.71 -3.92
C GLN A 45 -19.09 6.24 -3.75
N LEU A 46 -19.16 5.44 -4.82
CA LEU A 46 -18.75 4.04 -4.80
C LEU A 46 -17.24 3.92 -5.10
N GLU A 47 -16.53 3.13 -4.29
CA GLU A 47 -15.25 2.56 -4.73
C GLU A 47 -15.54 1.52 -5.83
N TRP A 48 -14.84 1.57 -6.95
CA TRP A 48 -15.07 0.72 -8.13
C TRP A 48 -13.87 -0.21 -8.33
N ILE A 49 -13.74 -1.14 -7.39
CA ILE A 49 -12.53 -1.93 -7.20
C ILE A 49 -12.82 -3.30 -6.58
N ASP A 50 -12.21 -4.31 -7.18
CA ASP A 50 -11.96 -5.59 -6.54
C ASP A 50 -10.48 -5.66 -6.15
N TYR A 51 -10.16 -6.42 -5.12
CA TYR A 51 -8.78 -6.57 -4.70
C TYR A 51 -8.47 -7.94 -4.12
N PHE A 52 -7.18 -8.25 -4.07
CA PHE A 52 -6.64 -9.39 -3.35
C PHE A 52 -5.57 -8.89 -2.40
N PHE A 53 -5.72 -9.14 -1.09
CA PHE A 53 -4.84 -8.63 -0.05
C PHE A 53 -4.21 -9.76 0.75
N HIS A 54 -2.90 -9.78 0.91
CA HIS A 54 -2.22 -10.77 1.75
C HIS A 54 -0.81 -10.36 2.13
N LEU A 55 -0.31 -10.96 3.21
CA LEU A 55 1.08 -10.82 3.65
C LEU A 55 2.00 -11.59 2.72
N VAL A 56 3.09 -10.94 2.27
CA VAL A 56 4.10 -11.50 1.37
C VAL A 56 5.50 -11.61 1.98
N PHE A 57 5.78 -10.91 3.07
CA PHE A 57 7.05 -10.99 3.80
C PHE A 57 6.86 -10.56 5.28
N PRO A 58 7.59 -11.11 6.26
CA PRO A 58 8.60 -12.18 6.13
C PRO A 58 7.97 -13.55 5.85
N GLU A 59 8.79 -14.48 5.38
CA GLU A 59 8.34 -15.72 4.77
C GLU A 59 7.61 -16.67 5.74
N ASP A 60 8.01 -16.67 6.99
CA ASP A 60 7.51 -17.46 8.11
C ASP A 60 6.17 -16.96 8.67
N LYS A 61 5.84 -15.68 8.46
CA LYS A 61 4.57 -15.08 8.91
C LYS A 61 3.43 -15.25 7.90
N ARG A 62 3.70 -15.77 6.70
CA ARG A 62 2.70 -15.91 5.62
C ARG A 62 1.74 -17.06 5.90
N ASP A 63 0.47 -16.85 5.61
CA ASP A 63 -0.50 -17.92 5.43
C ASP A 63 -0.58 -18.30 3.94
N LEU A 64 0.11 -19.36 3.52
CA LEU A 64 0.08 -19.80 2.12
C LEU A 64 -1.23 -20.50 1.73
N SER A 65 -2.08 -20.89 2.69
CA SER A 65 -3.33 -21.60 2.40
C SER A 65 -4.35 -20.71 1.69
N ILE A 66 -4.24 -19.40 1.89
CA ILE A 66 -5.09 -18.39 1.27
C ILE A 66 -4.52 -17.84 -0.04
N TRP A 67 -3.28 -18.16 -0.42
CA TRP A 67 -2.69 -17.62 -1.65
C TRP A 67 -3.34 -18.26 -2.89
N PRO A 68 -3.50 -17.50 -4.00
CA PRO A 68 -3.97 -18.02 -5.27
C PRO A 68 -3.19 -19.27 -5.70
N LYS A 69 -3.93 -20.35 -5.97
CA LYS A 69 -3.37 -21.60 -6.54
C LYS A 69 -3.35 -21.60 -8.06
N THR A 70 -4.07 -20.64 -8.67
CA THR A 70 -4.14 -20.46 -10.12
C THR A 70 -3.81 -19.00 -10.44
N PRO A 71 -2.76 -18.74 -11.23
CA PRO A 71 -1.82 -19.72 -11.80
C PRO A 71 -0.91 -20.37 -10.73
N SER A 72 -0.42 -21.58 -11.00
CA SER A 72 0.41 -22.38 -10.07
C SER A 72 1.69 -21.66 -9.63
N GLU A 73 2.20 -20.77 -10.46
CA GLU A 73 3.44 -20.03 -10.30
C GLU A 73 3.27 -18.80 -9.38
N TYR A 74 2.03 -18.46 -8.97
CA TYR A 74 1.74 -17.25 -8.19
C TYR A 74 2.60 -17.18 -6.92
N THR A 75 2.70 -18.29 -6.17
CA THR A 75 3.43 -18.33 -4.90
C THR A 75 4.92 -18.09 -5.09
N GLU A 76 5.55 -18.81 -6.02
CA GLU A 76 6.98 -18.67 -6.29
C GLU A 76 7.35 -17.26 -6.76
N VAL A 77 6.63 -16.78 -7.77
CA VAL A 77 6.88 -15.47 -8.40
C VAL A 77 6.66 -14.32 -7.42
N THR A 78 5.58 -14.38 -6.64
CA THR A 78 5.26 -13.33 -5.66
C THR A 78 6.24 -13.34 -4.50
N SER A 79 6.70 -14.53 -4.06
CA SER A 79 7.70 -14.66 -2.99
C SER A 79 9.05 -14.06 -3.40
N GLU A 80 9.53 -14.37 -4.62
CA GLU A 80 10.75 -13.76 -5.16
C GLU A 80 10.61 -12.24 -5.26
N TYR A 81 9.49 -11.75 -5.78
CA TYR A 81 9.23 -10.31 -5.88
C TYR A 81 9.26 -9.63 -4.51
N ALA A 82 8.65 -10.23 -3.48
CA ALA A 82 8.66 -9.72 -2.12
C ALA A 82 10.07 -9.65 -1.52
N ARG A 83 10.91 -10.68 -1.75
CA ARG A 83 12.33 -10.66 -1.32
C ARG A 83 13.12 -9.53 -1.97
N GLN A 84 12.95 -9.32 -3.28
CA GLN A 84 13.61 -8.22 -4.00
C GLN A 84 13.13 -6.85 -3.49
N LEU A 85 11.82 -6.70 -3.27
CA LEU A 85 11.27 -5.46 -2.70
C LEU A 85 11.74 -5.21 -1.27
N ARG A 86 11.90 -6.24 -0.44
CA ARG A 86 12.45 -6.08 0.91
C ARG A 86 13.88 -5.54 0.88
N GLY A 87 14.69 -6.01 -0.06
CA GLY A 87 16.05 -5.49 -0.29
C GLY A 87 16.05 -4.04 -0.79
N LEU A 88 15.10 -3.67 -1.67
CA LEU A 88 14.91 -2.29 -2.12
C LEU A 88 14.46 -1.37 -0.97
N ALA A 89 13.46 -1.79 -0.19
CA ALA A 89 12.96 -1.07 0.98
C ALA A 89 14.08 -0.75 1.98
N ARG A 90 14.95 -1.74 2.27
CA ARG A 90 16.15 -1.53 3.09
C ARG A 90 17.00 -0.39 2.56
N LYS A 91 17.45 -0.48 1.30
CA LYS A 91 18.33 0.53 0.68
C LYS A 91 17.74 1.94 0.77
N ILE A 92 16.44 2.08 0.56
CA ILE A 92 15.74 3.37 0.67
C ILE A 92 15.72 3.86 2.12
N LEU A 93 15.36 3.00 3.08
CA LEU A 93 15.33 3.38 4.50
C LEU A 93 16.72 3.78 5.03
N LEU A 94 17.79 3.10 4.58
CA LEU A 94 19.17 3.51 4.87
C LEU A 94 19.44 4.93 4.34
N ALA A 95 19.15 5.17 3.05
CA ALA A 95 19.36 6.47 2.41
C ALA A 95 18.54 7.60 3.05
N LEU A 96 17.26 7.35 3.36
CA LEU A 96 16.40 8.31 4.04
C LEU A 96 16.90 8.63 5.46
N SER A 97 17.49 7.67 6.16
CA SER A 97 18.11 7.90 7.48
C SER A 97 19.27 8.90 7.35
N LEU A 98 20.14 8.69 6.37
CA LEU A 98 21.28 9.59 6.10
C LEU A 98 20.81 10.98 5.67
N CYS A 99 19.75 11.09 4.86
CA CYS A 99 19.17 12.39 4.48
C CYS A 99 18.62 13.19 5.68
N LEU A 100 18.24 12.52 6.78
CA LEU A 100 17.82 13.16 8.02
C LEU A 100 18.99 13.44 8.98
N GLY A 101 20.23 13.09 8.61
CA GLY A 101 21.40 13.19 9.48
C GLY A 101 21.43 12.15 10.61
N LEU A 102 20.70 11.05 10.46
CA LEU A 102 20.64 9.95 11.43
C LEU A 102 21.74 8.92 11.14
N GLU A 103 21.95 8.01 12.10
CA GLU A 103 22.74 6.80 11.85
C GLU A 103 22.14 5.99 10.68
N GLU A 104 23.00 5.42 9.85
CA GLU A 104 22.56 4.57 8.73
C GLU A 104 21.67 3.43 9.24
N GLY A 105 20.44 3.36 8.73
CA GLY A 105 19.48 2.31 9.10
C GLY A 105 18.66 2.58 10.35
N MET A 106 18.78 3.76 10.96
CA MET A 106 17.89 4.20 12.04
C MET A 106 16.41 4.04 11.65
N LEU A 107 15.98 4.54 10.48
CA LEU A 107 14.58 4.42 10.06
C LEU A 107 14.15 2.96 9.86
N GLU A 108 15.03 2.08 9.37
CA GLU A 108 14.69 0.65 9.22
C GLU A 108 14.45 0.00 10.58
N LYS A 109 15.29 0.33 11.57
CA LYS A 109 15.15 -0.16 12.96
C LYS A 109 13.82 0.30 13.57
N GLU A 110 13.47 1.57 13.42
CA GLU A 110 12.26 2.17 14.01
C GLU A 110 10.94 1.62 13.42
N VAL A 111 10.99 1.02 12.24
CA VAL A 111 9.81 0.39 11.61
C VAL A 111 9.77 -1.14 11.74
N GLY A 112 10.61 -1.73 12.62
CA GLY A 112 10.61 -3.17 12.90
C GLY A 112 11.79 -3.95 12.30
N GLY A 113 12.73 -3.30 11.63
CA GLY A 113 13.97 -3.94 11.19
C GLY A 113 13.78 -5.07 10.19
N LEU A 114 14.68 -6.06 10.23
CA LEU A 114 14.65 -7.22 9.34
C LEU A 114 13.54 -8.23 9.69
N GLU A 115 13.18 -8.34 10.97
CA GLU A 115 12.36 -9.43 11.51
C GLU A 115 10.88 -9.06 11.60
N GLU A 116 10.59 -7.79 11.88
CA GLU A 116 9.24 -7.36 12.26
C GLU A 116 8.56 -6.44 11.23
N LEU A 117 9.32 -5.85 10.30
CA LEU A 117 8.74 -5.11 9.19
C LEU A 117 7.98 -6.05 8.24
N LEU A 118 6.68 -5.82 8.07
CA LEU A 118 5.80 -6.62 7.23
C LEU A 118 5.71 -6.03 5.83
N LEU A 119 5.70 -6.88 4.80
CA LEU A 119 5.27 -6.48 3.46
C LEU A 119 3.90 -7.07 3.17
N GLN A 120 2.90 -6.21 3.04
CA GLN A 120 1.55 -6.58 2.64
C GLN A 120 1.36 -6.26 1.16
N MET A 121 0.92 -7.24 0.35
CA MET A 121 0.57 -6.99 -1.04
C MET A 121 -0.94 -6.81 -1.19
N LYS A 122 -1.33 -5.77 -1.92
CA LYS A 122 -2.68 -5.56 -2.43
C LYS A 122 -2.66 -5.46 -3.95
N ILE A 123 -3.26 -6.44 -4.61
CA ILE A 123 -3.52 -6.36 -6.05
C ILE A 123 -4.88 -5.70 -6.21
N ASN A 124 -4.91 -4.51 -6.79
CA ASN A 124 -6.13 -3.77 -7.08
C ASN A 124 -6.53 -4.02 -8.53
N TYR A 125 -7.77 -4.44 -8.74
CA TYR A 125 -8.39 -4.64 -10.03
C TYR A 125 -9.53 -3.64 -10.21
N TYR A 126 -9.42 -2.80 -11.23
CA TYR A 126 -10.38 -1.76 -11.56
C TYR A 126 -11.11 -2.16 -12.84
N PRO A 127 -12.34 -2.70 -12.76
CA PRO A 127 -13.14 -2.99 -13.94
C PRO A 127 -13.39 -1.74 -14.77
N LYS A 128 -13.77 -1.92 -16.04
CA LYS A 128 -14.27 -0.81 -16.85
C LYS A 128 -15.50 -0.22 -16.18
N CYS A 129 -15.53 1.10 -16.05
CA CYS A 129 -16.64 1.81 -15.39
C CYS A 129 -17.44 2.60 -16.44
N PRO A 130 -18.77 2.42 -16.53
CA PRO A 130 -19.59 3.14 -17.50
C PRO A 130 -19.86 4.60 -17.10
N GLN A 131 -19.78 4.94 -15.82
CA GLN A 131 -20.12 6.26 -15.25
C GLN A 131 -18.97 6.80 -14.40
N LEU A 132 -17.99 7.44 -15.05
CA LEU A 132 -16.73 7.85 -14.43
C LEU A 132 -16.91 8.96 -13.40
N GLU A 133 -17.93 9.78 -13.56
CA GLU A 133 -18.29 10.90 -12.69
C GLU A 133 -18.87 10.45 -11.34
N LEU A 134 -19.39 9.22 -11.26
CA LEU A 134 -20.03 8.67 -10.05
C LEU A 134 -19.13 7.72 -9.26
N ALA A 135 -17.93 7.41 -9.75
CA ALA A 135 -17.07 6.38 -9.19
C ALA A 135 -15.61 6.82 -9.07
N LEU A 136 -14.97 6.41 -7.99
CA LEU A 136 -13.52 6.40 -7.88
C LEU A 136 -13.05 4.95 -7.78
N GLY A 137 -11.88 4.66 -8.31
CA GLY A 137 -11.28 3.34 -8.07
C GLY A 137 -10.86 3.21 -6.61
N VAL A 138 -10.16 4.22 -6.10
CA VAL A 138 -9.84 4.37 -4.67
C VAL A 138 -10.00 5.84 -4.33
N GLU A 139 -10.61 6.12 -3.18
CA GLU A 139 -10.81 7.46 -2.65
C GLU A 139 -9.50 8.18 -2.33
N ALA A 140 -9.59 9.50 -2.09
CA ALA A 140 -8.43 10.28 -1.66
C ALA A 140 -7.96 9.82 -0.27
N HIS A 141 -6.70 9.40 -0.17
CA HIS A 141 -6.08 8.97 1.08
C HIS A 141 -4.56 9.18 1.05
N THR A 142 -3.93 9.06 2.22
CA THR A 142 -2.49 8.86 2.35
C THR A 142 -2.24 7.45 2.87
N ASP A 143 -1.09 6.87 2.54
CA ASP A 143 -0.74 5.52 3.00
C ASP A 143 -0.25 5.56 4.44
N VAL A 144 -0.73 4.65 5.29
CA VAL A 144 -0.27 4.57 6.69
C VAL A 144 1.12 3.94 6.84
N SER A 145 1.54 3.15 5.85
CA SER A 145 2.80 2.39 5.82
C SER A 145 4.03 3.28 5.99
N ALA A 146 5.22 2.68 6.13
CA ALA A 146 6.49 3.38 6.05
C ALA A 146 6.81 3.78 4.60
N LEU A 147 6.77 2.79 3.71
CA LEU A 147 6.98 2.94 2.28
C LEU A 147 5.90 2.14 1.54
N THR A 148 5.56 2.58 0.34
CA THR A 148 4.65 1.85 -0.55
C THR A 148 5.25 1.75 -1.94
N PHE A 149 5.31 0.55 -2.50
CA PHE A 149 5.81 0.29 -3.86
C PHE A 149 4.66 -0.13 -4.77
N ILE A 150 4.52 0.53 -5.92
CA ILE A 150 3.39 0.33 -6.84
C ILE A 150 3.91 -0.03 -8.22
N LEU A 151 3.49 -1.21 -8.69
CA LEU A 151 3.51 -1.58 -10.11
C LEU A 151 2.13 -1.39 -10.74
N HIS A 152 2.09 -1.17 -12.04
CA HIS A 152 0.83 -1.03 -12.78
C HIS A 152 0.90 -1.70 -14.16
N ASN A 153 -0.27 -1.99 -14.75
CA ASN A 153 -0.41 -2.59 -16.09
C ASN A 153 -0.37 -1.54 -17.23
N MET A 154 0.35 -0.43 -17.04
CA MET A 154 0.42 0.70 -17.99
C MET A 154 -0.91 1.40 -18.33
N VAL A 155 -1.99 1.14 -17.58
CA VAL A 155 -3.22 1.93 -17.66
C VAL A 155 -3.15 3.08 -16.64
N PRO A 156 -3.28 4.36 -17.08
CA PRO A 156 -3.21 5.50 -16.19
C PRO A 156 -4.40 5.51 -15.21
N GLY A 157 -4.21 6.14 -14.05
CA GLY A 157 -5.29 6.29 -13.07
C GLY A 157 -4.86 6.76 -11.69
N LEU A 158 -3.58 6.64 -11.33
CA LEU A 158 -3.08 7.23 -10.10
C LEU A 158 -3.04 8.76 -10.25
N GLN A 159 -3.62 9.47 -9.28
CA GLN A 159 -3.46 10.92 -9.13
C GLN A 159 -2.90 11.28 -7.77
N LEU A 160 -2.03 12.28 -7.76
CA LEU A 160 -1.41 12.87 -6.56
C LEU A 160 -1.99 14.27 -6.34
N PHE A 161 -2.26 14.64 -5.09
CA PHE A 161 -2.68 15.99 -4.74
C PHE A 161 -1.44 16.81 -4.36
N PHE A 162 -1.04 17.69 -5.26
CA PHE A 162 0.17 18.50 -5.13
C PHE A 162 -0.17 19.96 -5.43
N GLU A 163 0.25 20.87 -4.55
CA GLU A 163 0.00 22.32 -4.67
C GLU A 163 -1.47 22.69 -4.97
N GLY A 164 -2.40 22.02 -4.26
CA GLY A 164 -3.84 22.26 -4.39
C GLY A 164 -4.49 21.67 -5.64
N LYS A 165 -3.75 20.87 -6.43
CA LYS A 165 -4.24 20.30 -7.70
C LYS A 165 -4.02 18.79 -7.75
N TRP A 166 -4.93 18.09 -8.44
CA TRP A 166 -4.77 16.69 -8.77
C TRP A 166 -3.91 16.52 -10.02
N ILE A 167 -2.76 15.87 -9.87
CA ILE A 167 -1.80 15.58 -10.94
C ILE A 167 -1.84 14.09 -11.26
N THR A 168 -2.09 13.74 -12.53
CA THR A 168 -2.07 12.35 -12.99
C THR A 168 -0.64 11.85 -13.18
N ALA A 169 -0.28 10.76 -12.52
CA ALA A 169 1.02 10.14 -12.67
C ALA A 169 1.19 9.55 -14.07
N LYS A 170 2.35 9.78 -14.70
CA LYS A 170 2.69 9.20 -15.99
C LYS A 170 3.06 7.73 -15.84
N CYS A 171 2.66 6.90 -16.80
CA CYS A 171 3.09 5.51 -16.88
C CYS A 171 4.51 5.43 -17.46
N ILE A 172 5.52 5.28 -16.60
CA ILE A 172 6.93 5.16 -17.02
C ILE A 172 7.29 3.67 -17.13
N PRO A 173 7.67 3.16 -18.32
CA PRO A 173 8.08 1.77 -18.48
C PRO A 173 9.25 1.40 -17.55
N ASN A 174 9.26 0.16 -17.07
CA ASN A 174 10.33 -0.39 -16.20
C ASN A 174 10.57 0.39 -14.90
N SER A 175 9.57 1.13 -14.41
CA SER A 175 9.62 1.86 -13.14
C SER A 175 8.77 1.21 -12.06
N ILE A 176 9.10 1.53 -10.81
CA ILE A 176 8.26 1.31 -9.63
C ILE A 176 7.94 2.70 -9.08
N ILE A 177 6.66 2.99 -8.86
CA ILE A 177 6.27 4.20 -8.14
C ILE A 177 6.47 3.92 -6.65
N MET A 178 7.13 4.83 -5.94
CA MET A 178 7.32 4.73 -4.49
C MET A 178 6.65 5.92 -3.79
N HIS A 179 5.89 5.63 -2.74
CA HIS A 179 5.39 6.64 -1.81
C HIS A 179 6.12 6.55 -0.48
N ILE A 180 6.36 7.72 0.12
CA ILE A 180 6.53 7.87 1.57
C ILE A 180 5.12 7.75 2.17
N GLY A 181 4.97 6.92 3.21
CA GLY A 181 3.74 6.86 3.97
C GLY A 181 3.85 7.60 5.31
N ASP A 182 2.73 7.68 6.01
CA ASP A 182 2.58 8.45 7.25
C ASP A 182 3.58 8.03 8.33
N THR A 183 3.96 6.75 8.39
CA THR A 183 4.91 6.25 9.39
C THR A 183 6.23 7.00 9.28
N ILE A 184 6.77 7.18 8.07
CA ILE A 184 8.02 7.94 7.86
C ILE A 184 7.80 9.44 7.99
N GLU A 185 6.63 9.96 7.58
CA GLU A 185 6.28 11.36 7.83
C GLU A 185 6.30 11.70 9.33
N ILE A 186 5.70 10.84 10.17
CA ILE A 186 5.69 10.97 11.63
C ILE A 186 7.10 10.91 12.19
N LEU A 187 7.86 9.85 11.87
CA LEU A 187 9.22 9.64 12.39
C LEU A 187 10.17 10.79 12.01
N SER A 188 10.00 11.36 10.81
CA SER A 188 10.82 12.47 10.31
C SER A 188 10.33 13.86 10.75
N ASN A 189 9.34 13.93 11.64
CA ASN A 189 8.68 15.17 12.05
C ASN A 189 8.17 16.01 10.85
N GLY A 190 7.68 15.35 9.81
CA GLY A 190 7.12 15.98 8.62
C GLY A 190 8.15 16.39 7.57
N LYS A 191 9.43 16.05 7.71
CA LYS A 191 10.46 16.37 6.71
C LYS A 191 10.23 15.60 5.40
N PHE A 192 9.85 14.33 5.49
CA PHE A 192 9.32 13.58 4.34
C PHE A 192 7.80 13.62 4.32
N LYS A 193 7.20 13.71 3.13
CA LYS A 193 5.77 13.97 2.96
C LYS A 193 4.98 12.74 2.54
N SER A 194 3.93 12.42 3.30
CA SER A 194 2.93 11.42 2.93
C SER A 194 1.86 12.09 2.07
N ILE A 195 1.95 11.90 0.74
CA ILE A 195 1.12 12.66 -0.20
C ILE A 195 -0.29 12.06 -0.36
N LEU A 196 -1.30 12.95 -0.33
CA LEU A 196 -2.68 12.57 -0.61
C LEU A 196 -2.78 12.13 -2.07
N HIS A 197 -3.35 10.96 -2.32
CA HIS A 197 -3.47 10.38 -3.64
C HIS A 197 -4.79 9.62 -3.80
N ARG A 198 -5.20 9.36 -5.05
CA ARG A 198 -6.43 8.62 -5.37
C ARG A 198 -6.25 7.78 -6.63
N GLY A 199 -7.15 6.82 -6.83
CA GLY A 199 -7.22 5.98 -8.03
C GLY A 199 -8.45 6.30 -8.87
N LEU A 200 -8.25 6.64 -10.13
CA LEU A 200 -9.33 6.79 -11.12
C LEU A 200 -9.65 5.48 -11.83
N VAL A 201 -10.89 5.36 -12.28
CA VAL A 201 -11.36 4.35 -13.23
C VAL A 201 -11.51 4.93 -14.63
N ASN A 202 -11.71 4.06 -15.62
CA ASN A 202 -11.95 4.47 -17.01
C ASN A 202 -12.92 3.48 -17.69
N LYS A 203 -13.47 3.87 -18.84
CA LYS A 203 -14.46 3.09 -19.60
C LYS A 203 -13.85 2.11 -20.62
N GLU A 204 -12.56 2.24 -20.93
CA GLU A 204 -11.95 1.60 -22.10
C GLU A 204 -11.18 0.33 -21.74
N LYS A 205 -10.40 0.39 -20.65
CA LYS A 205 -9.41 -0.62 -20.27
C LYS A 205 -9.51 -0.94 -18.78
N VAL A 206 -9.40 -2.22 -18.46
CA VAL A 206 -9.19 -2.66 -17.09
C VAL A 206 -7.84 -2.16 -16.61
N ARG A 207 -7.81 -1.51 -15.43
CA ARG A 207 -6.58 -1.11 -14.78
C ARG A 207 -6.25 -2.12 -13.68
N ILE A 208 -4.99 -2.48 -13.53
CA ILE A 208 -4.51 -3.32 -12.43
C ILE A 208 -3.26 -2.70 -11.84
N SER A 209 -3.17 -2.67 -10.52
CA SER A 209 -1.95 -2.28 -9.80
C SER A 209 -1.59 -3.28 -8.71
N TRP A 210 -0.30 -3.53 -8.53
CA TRP A 210 0.26 -4.35 -7.46
C TRP A 210 0.95 -3.42 -6.48
N ILE A 211 0.35 -3.27 -5.31
CA ILE A 211 0.82 -2.38 -4.27
C ILE A 211 1.43 -3.22 -3.16
N VAL A 212 2.64 -2.87 -2.72
CA VAL A 212 3.28 -3.50 -1.57
C VAL A 212 3.54 -2.44 -0.52
N PHE A 213 2.89 -2.59 0.63
CA PHE A 213 3.01 -1.73 1.79
C PHE A 213 4.06 -2.28 2.74
N CYS A 214 5.02 -1.45 3.15
CA CYS A 214 5.99 -1.77 4.20
C CYS A 214 5.43 -1.28 5.53
N GLU A 215 4.86 -2.17 6.32
CA GLU A 215 4.11 -1.84 7.53
C GLU A 215 4.89 -2.24 8.79
N PRO A 216 5.08 -1.32 9.76
CA PRO A 216 5.63 -1.70 11.05
C PRO A 216 4.66 -2.61 11.81
N PRO A 217 5.13 -3.32 12.85
CA PRO A 217 4.26 -4.00 13.81
C PRO A 217 3.20 -3.06 14.37
N LYS A 218 2.02 -3.61 14.64
CA LYS A 218 0.84 -2.87 15.10
C LYS A 218 1.09 -2.14 16.42
N GLU A 219 1.97 -2.66 17.25
CA GLU A 219 2.29 -2.24 18.61
C GLU A 219 3.42 -1.20 18.66
N ILE A 220 4.19 -1.02 17.57
CA ILE A 220 5.24 0.01 17.52
C ILE A 220 4.62 1.39 17.75
N ILE A 221 5.21 2.16 18.68
CA ILE A 221 4.83 3.53 18.98
C ILE A 221 5.53 4.47 18.00
N LEU A 222 4.74 5.06 17.12
CA LEU A 222 5.16 6.07 16.16
C LEU A 222 5.12 7.46 16.78
N LYS A 223 6.25 8.16 16.76
CA LYS A 223 6.41 9.55 17.18
C LYS A 223 7.61 10.18 16.45
N PRO A 224 7.70 11.51 16.35
CA PRO A 224 8.90 12.16 15.85
C PRO A 224 10.16 11.68 16.58
N LEU A 225 11.20 11.37 15.82
CA LEU A 225 12.48 10.95 16.39
C LEU A 225 13.11 12.12 17.16
N PRO A 226 13.76 11.88 18.31
CA PRO A 226 14.40 12.92 19.10
C PRO A 226 15.34 13.82 18.28
N GLU A 227 16.07 13.23 17.33
CA GLU A 227 17.02 13.91 16.43
C GLU A 227 16.33 14.83 15.40
N THR A 228 15.02 14.65 15.20
CA THR A 228 14.23 15.40 14.20
C THR A 228 13.42 16.54 14.82
N VAL A 229 13.49 16.70 16.15
CA VAL A 229 12.80 17.75 16.92
C VAL A 229 13.80 18.65 17.63
N SER A 230 13.43 19.91 17.85
CA SER A 230 14.21 20.90 18.60
C SER A 230 13.28 21.95 19.20
N GLU A 231 13.82 22.90 19.97
CA GLU A 231 13.03 24.04 20.47
C GLU A 231 12.41 24.86 19.33
N THR A 232 13.11 24.98 18.19
CA THR A 232 12.64 25.70 17.00
C THR A 232 11.81 24.83 16.06
N GLU A 233 11.93 23.50 16.15
CA GLU A 233 11.14 22.52 15.38
C GLU A 233 10.44 21.54 16.36
N PRO A 234 9.36 21.96 17.05
CA PRO A 234 8.69 21.10 18.02
C PRO A 234 8.05 19.87 17.36
N PRO A 235 7.74 18.81 18.14
CA PRO A 235 7.07 17.63 17.62
C PRO A 235 5.69 17.98 17.06
N LEU A 236 5.47 17.70 15.76
CA LEU A 236 4.21 17.96 15.06
C LEU A 236 3.17 16.86 15.26
N PHE A 237 3.62 15.66 15.63
CA PHE A 237 2.77 14.47 15.73
C PHE A 237 2.80 13.91 17.16
N PRO A 238 1.63 13.66 17.79
CA PRO A 238 1.58 13.00 19.08
C PRO A 238 1.89 11.50 18.93
N PRO A 239 2.44 10.84 19.98
CA PRO A 239 2.75 9.42 19.94
C PRO A 239 1.49 8.58 19.78
N ARG A 240 1.52 7.60 18.87
CA ARG A 240 0.45 6.61 18.67
C ARG A 240 1.04 5.28 18.23
N THR A 241 0.41 4.16 18.56
CA THR A 241 0.78 2.89 17.92
C THR A 241 0.38 2.87 16.45
N PHE A 242 1.01 2.02 15.64
CA PHE A 242 0.59 1.84 14.25
C PHE A 242 -0.89 1.40 14.14
N ALA A 243 -1.36 0.52 15.04
CA ALA A 243 -2.78 0.16 15.13
C ALA A 243 -3.69 1.36 15.42
N GLN A 244 -3.30 2.22 16.37
CA GLN A 244 -4.04 3.44 16.69
C GLN A 244 -4.05 4.43 15.51
N LEU A 245 -2.96 4.53 14.74
CA LEU A 245 -2.89 5.35 13.53
C LEU A 245 -3.90 4.87 12.48
N ILE A 246 -3.94 3.56 12.20
CA ILE A 246 -4.93 2.95 11.30
C ILE A 246 -6.35 3.26 11.78
N GLN A 247 -6.62 3.00 13.06
CA GLN A 247 -7.94 3.20 13.64
C GLN A 247 -8.38 4.67 13.60
N HIS A 248 -7.48 5.61 13.91
CA HIS A 248 -7.74 7.06 13.82
C HIS A 248 -8.19 7.43 12.40
N LYS A 249 -7.50 6.93 11.38
CA LYS A 249 -7.86 7.22 9.97
C LYS A 249 -9.20 6.65 9.56
N LEU A 250 -9.57 5.47 10.06
CA LEU A 250 -10.87 4.88 9.78
C LEU A 250 -12.00 5.70 10.42
N PHE A 251 -11.83 6.13 11.68
CA PHE A 251 -12.84 6.95 12.37
C PHE A 251 -12.97 8.38 11.83
N LYS A 252 -11.90 8.98 11.26
CA LYS A 252 -12.01 10.28 10.59
C LYS A 252 -12.83 10.23 9.30
N LYS A 253 -13.13 9.03 8.77
CA LYS A 253 -13.94 8.82 7.56
C LYS A 253 -15.42 8.53 7.86
N THR A 254 -15.80 8.33 9.11
CA THR A 254 -17.19 8.18 9.59
C THR A 254 -17.69 9.48 10.18
#